data_AF-A0A7K0ZGI2-F1
#
_entry.id   AF-A0A7K0ZGI2-F1
#
_cell.length_a   1.000
_cell.length_b   1.000
_cell.length_c   1.000
_cell.angle_alpha   90.00
_cell.angle_beta   90.00
_cell.angle_gamma   90.00
#
_symmetry.space_group_name_H-M   'P 1'
#
loop_
_entity.id
_entity.type
_entity.pdbx_description
1 polymer ?
#
loop_
_entity_poly.entity_id
_entity_poly.type
_entity_poly.pdbx_seq_one_letter_code
_entity_poly.pdbx_strand_id
1 'polypeptide(L)' 'MAELTRAAYQAVITDRGYGDITTQIAPASDFEYFYAEDHHQQYLYKLPNGYRCHANTGLALPVVSSS' A
#
# COMPACT_ATOMS: atom_id res chain seq x y z
N MET A 1 -13.32 5.61 -1.41
CA MET A 1 -11.95 5.95 -1.87
C MET A 1 -11.08 4.72 -2.11
N ALA A 2 -10.84 3.83 -1.13
CA ALA A 2 -9.94 2.67 -1.30
C ALA A 2 -10.26 1.79 -2.53
N GLU A 3 -11.53 1.42 -2.69
CA GLU A 3 -12.00 0.63 -3.84
C GLU A 3 -11.82 1.34 -5.18
N LEU A 4 -12.18 2.62 -5.23
CA LEU A 4 -12.05 3.46 -6.42
C LEU A 4 -10.59 3.57 -6.86
N THR A 5 -9.67 3.82 -5.92
CA THR A 5 -8.24 3.91 -6.21
C THR A 5 -7.65 2.56 -6.61
N ARG A 6 -8.09 1.44 -6.00
CA ARG A 6 -7.66 0.09 -6.41
C ARG A 6 -8.06 -0.19 -7.86
N ALA A 7 -9.32 0.06 -8.21
CA ALA A 7 -9.83 -0.17 -9.55
C ALA A 7 -9.09 0.69 -10.60
N ALA A 8 -8.87 1.97 -10.31
CA ALA A 8 -8.14 2.85 -11.22
C ALA A 8 -6.67 2.44 -11.36
N TYR A 9 -6.02 2.00 -10.28
CA TYR A 9 -4.64 1.57 -10.32
C TYR A 9 -4.43 0.22 -11.03
N GLN A 10 -5.44 -0.66 -11.02
CA GLN A 10 -5.38 -1.94 -11.74
C GLN A 10 -5.07 -1.72 -13.22
N ALA A 11 -5.75 -0.76 -13.86
CA ALA A 11 -5.52 -0.44 -15.27
C ALA A 11 -4.04 -0.04 -15.53
N VAL A 12 -3.46 0.75 -14.62
CA VAL A 12 -2.06 1.22 -14.74
C VAL A 12 -1.06 0.08 -14.62
N ILE A 13 -1.24 -0.82 -13.64
CA ILE A 13 -0.29 -1.91 -13.45
C ILE A 13 -0.43 -3.00 -14.52
N THR A 14 -1.64 -3.23 -15.03
CA THR A 14 -1.88 -4.16 -16.14
C THR A 14 -1.24 -3.67 -17.43
N ASP A 15 -1.31 -2.37 -17.73
CA ASP A 15 -0.61 -1.77 -18.89
C ASP A 15 0.91 -1.96 -18.80
N ARG A 16 1.47 -1.97 -17.59
CA ARG A 16 2.88 -2.26 -17.35
C ARG A 16 3.25 -3.75 -17.48
N GLY A 17 2.26 -4.63 -17.61
CA GLY A 17 2.43 -6.09 -17.69
C GLY A 17 2.43 -6.80 -16.34
N TYR A 18 2.00 -6.15 -15.26
CA TYR A 18 1.79 -6.81 -13.97
C TYR A 18 0.45 -7.55 -13.94
N GLY A 19 0.34 -8.53 -13.05
CA GLY A 19 -0.91 -9.26 -12.80
C GLY A 19 -1.91 -8.46 -11.95
N ASP A 20 -2.95 -9.17 -11.49
CA ASP A 20 -4.02 -8.58 -10.69
C ASP A 20 -3.51 -8.05 -9.34
N ILE A 21 -4.11 -6.94 -8.88
CA ILE A 21 -3.85 -6.38 -7.56
C ILE A 21 -4.30 -7.36 -6.49
N THR A 22 -3.38 -7.68 -5.58
CA THR A 22 -3.62 -8.58 -4.44
C THR A 22 -4.05 -7.87 -3.15
N THR A 23 -4.27 -6.55 -3.20
CA THR A 23 -4.71 -5.75 -2.05
C THR A 23 -6.06 -6.23 -1.52
N GLN A 24 -6.07 -6.58 -0.24
CA GLN A 24 -7.28 -6.90 0.52
C GLN A 24 -7.83 -5.63 1.17
N ILE A 25 -9.12 -5.38 1.01
CA ILE A 25 -9.84 -4.23 1.58
C ILE A 25 -10.93 -4.79 2.46
N ALA A 26 -10.88 -4.47 3.75
CA ALA A 26 -11.85 -4.93 4.73
C ALA A 26 -11.98 -3.89 5.87
N PRO A 27 -13.12 -3.85 6.58
CA PRO A 27 -13.28 -3.04 7.78
C PRO A 27 -12.23 -3.40 8.85
N ALA A 28 -11.63 -2.38 9.47
CA ALA A 28 -10.69 -2.59 10.56
C ALA A 28 -11.35 -3.24 11.79
N SER A 29 -12.67 -3.05 11.98
CA SER A 29 -13.46 -3.67 13.05
C SER A 29 -13.47 -5.20 13.01
N ASP A 30 -13.16 -5.78 11.87
CA ASP A 30 -13.24 -7.23 11.65
C ASP A 30 -11.97 -7.95 12.16
N PHE A 31 -10.95 -7.18 12.57
CA PHE A 31 -9.65 -7.71 12.98
C PHE A 31 -9.18 -7.06 14.28
N GLU A 32 -8.53 -7.85 15.14
CA GLU A 32 -7.79 -7.32 16.27
C GLU A 32 -6.43 -6.80 15.81
N TYR A 33 -6.09 -5.57 16.22
CA TYR A 33 -4.79 -4.96 15.94
C TYR A 33 -3.82 -5.22 17.10
N PHE A 34 -2.70 -5.88 16.81
CA PHE A 34 -1.62 -6.12 17.77
C PHE A 34 -0.44 -5.19 17.48
N TYR A 35 0.06 -4.51 18.51
CA TYR A 35 1.28 -3.73 18.40
C TYR A 35 2.48 -4.64 18.15
N ALA A 36 3.31 -4.28 17.17
CA ALA A 36 4.65 -4.82 17.03
C ALA A 36 5.55 -4.33 18.18
N GLU A 37 6.64 -5.05 18.44
CA GLU A 37 7.63 -4.74 19.48
C GLU A 37 8.20 -3.31 19.35
N ASP A 38 8.63 -2.70 20.45
CA ASP A 38 9.05 -1.29 20.49
C ASP A 38 10.15 -0.92 19.47
N HIS A 39 11.08 -1.84 19.20
CA HIS A 39 12.15 -1.59 18.25
C HIS A 39 11.66 -1.45 16.80
N HIS A 40 10.48 -2.00 16.46
CA HIS A 40 9.82 -1.79 15.17
C HIS A 40 9.17 -0.41 15.07
N GLN A 41 8.81 0.19 16.20
CA GLN A 41 8.16 1.50 16.24
C GLN A 41 9.14 2.59 15.84
N GLN A 42 8.79 3.34 14.79
CA GLN A 42 9.60 4.42 14.21
C GLN A 42 11.04 3.98 13.85
N TYR A 43 11.24 2.72 13.47
CA TYR A 43 12.56 2.14 13.18
C TYR A 43 13.40 2.99 12.21
N LEU A 44 12.84 3.42 11.08
CA LEU A 44 13.57 4.21 10.07
C LEU A 44 13.89 5.64 10.51
N TYR A 45 13.18 6.17 11.52
CA TYR A 45 13.53 7.44 12.15
C TYR A 45 14.68 7.26 13.15
N LYS A 46 14.62 6.18 13.96
CA LYS A 46 15.66 5.81 14.94
C LYS A 46 16.99 5.44 14.23
N LEU A 47 16.92 4.85 13.03
CA LEU A 47 18.06 4.44 12.22
C LEU A 47 17.93 5.01 10.80
N PRO A 48 18.50 6.21 10.53
CA PRO A 48 18.37 6.89 9.23
C PRO A 48 18.88 6.08 8.03
N ASN A 49 19.83 5.17 8.25
CA ASN A 49 20.36 4.24 7.25
C ASN A 49 19.89 2.79 7.48
N GLY A 50 18.79 2.62 8.23
CA GLY A 50 18.17 1.33 8.48
C GLY A 50 17.65 0.70 7.19
N TYR A 51 17.55 -0.62 7.18
CA TYR A 51 17.09 -1.34 6.00
C TYR A 51 15.63 -1.00 5.68
N ARG A 52 15.34 -0.73 4.39
CA ARG A 52 13.99 -0.60 3.86
C ARG A 52 13.81 -1.57 2.70
N CYS A 53 12.67 -2.22 2.65
CA CYS A 53 12.27 -2.96 1.47
C CYS A 53 12.09 -2.02 0.26
N HIS A 54 12.60 -2.43 -0.90
CA HIS A 54 12.44 -1.72 -2.18
C HIS A 54 11.21 -2.24 -2.96
N ALA A 55 10.05 -2.27 -2.30
CA ALA A 55 8.79 -2.68 -2.91
C ALA A 55 8.00 -1.46 -3.38
N ASN A 56 8.32 -0.94 -4.57
CA ASN A 56 7.47 0.03 -5.25
C ASN A 56 7.32 -0.35 -6.73
N THR A 57 6.22 0.07 -7.34
CA THR A 57 5.94 -0.14 -8.77
C THR A 57 6.52 0.98 -9.64
N GLY A 58 6.83 2.14 -9.04
CA GLY A 58 7.35 3.32 -9.73
C GLY A 58 6.32 4.04 -10.63
N LEU A 59 5.05 3.60 -10.63
CA LEU A 59 3.98 4.17 -11.43
C LEU A 59 3.14 5.14 -10.61
N ALA A 60 2.58 6.16 -11.25
CA ALA A 60 1.73 7.15 -10.59
C ALA A 60 0.29 6.62 -10.44
N LEU A 61 -0.36 6.94 -9.33
CA LEU A 61 -1.80 6.75 -9.16
C LEU A 61 -2.54 7.76 -10.05
N PRO A 62 -3.46 7.33 -10.93
CA PRO A 62 -4.24 8.24 -11.75
C PRO A 62 -5.21 9.06 -10.88
N VAL A 63 -5.53 10.28 -11.33
CA VAL A 63 -6.54 11.11 -10.67
C VAL A 63 -7.90 10.41 -10.80
N VAL A 64 -8.53 10.14 -9.67
CA VAL A 64 -9.89 9.61 -9.60
C VAL A 64 -10.81 10.66 -8.99
N SER A 65 -11.84 11.05 -9.74
CA SER A 65 -12.89 11.93 -9.23
C SER A 65 -14.04 11.07 -8.68
N SER A 66 -14.47 11.36 -7.45
CA SER A 66 -15.77 10.89 -6.98
C SER A 66 -16.82 11.88 -7.45
N SER A 67 -17.66 11.48 -8.41
CA SER A 67 -18.86 12.23 -8.80
C SER A 67 -19.86 12.33 -7.64
#